data_AF-A0A1I3BFA0-F1
#
_entry.id   AF-A0A1I3BFA0-F1
#
_cell.length_a   1.000
_cell.length_b   1.000
_cell.length_c   1.000
_cell.angle_alpha   90.00
_cell.angle_beta   90.00
_cell.angle_gamma   90.00
#
_symmetry.space_group_name_H-M   'P 1'
#
loop_
_entity.id
_entity.type
_entity.pdbx_description
1 polymer ?
#
loop_
_entity_poly.entity_id
_entity_poly.type
_entity_poly.pdbx_seq_one_letter_code
_entity_poly.pdbx_strand_id
1 'polypeptide(L)'
;MSPAVDESHVALVEALRQLPEAQRRALVLHHIADLSVHAVAAEVGVPEGTIKARLSRGRTALAVLLADPDDRPRGGLQEGASHA
;
A
#
# COMPACT_ATOMS: atom_id res chain seq x y z
N MET A 1 9.02 -23.30 -9.44
CA MET A 1 7.84 -22.55 -9.93
C MET A 1 8.29 -21.12 -10.12
N SER A 2 8.47 -20.67 -11.37
CA SER A 2 8.57 -19.24 -11.62
C SER A 2 7.20 -18.67 -11.22
N PRO A 3 7.08 -17.74 -10.26
CA PRO A 3 5.79 -17.17 -9.95
C PRO A 3 5.35 -16.44 -11.23
N ALA A 4 4.44 -17.07 -11.98
CA ALA A 4 3.61 -16.33 -12.91
C ALA A 4 3.00 -15.21 -12.06
N VAL A 5 3.25 -13.97 -12.47
CA VAL A 5 2.91 -12.76 -11.74
C VAL A 5 1.52 -12.94 -11.12
N ASP A 6 1.46 -13.04 -9.79
CA ASP A 6 0.19 -13.26 -9.11
C ASP A 6 -0.68 -11.99 -9.24
N GLU A 7 -2.00 -12.16 -9.18
CA GLU A 7 -2.95 -11.06 -9.36
C GLU A 7 -2.75 -9.95 -8.33
N SER A 8 -2.32 -10.30 -7.11
CA SER A 8 -1.98 -9.34 -6.06
C SER A 8 -0.73 -8.50 -6.40
N HIS A 9 0.27 -9.09 -7.05
CA HIS A 9 1.46 -8.41 -7.52
C HIS A 9 1.13 -7.46 -8.67
N VAL A 10 0.29 -7.89 -9.63
CA VAL A 10 -0.21 -7.00 -10.69
C VAL A 10 -0.96 -5.81 -10.08
N ALA A 11 -1.88 -6.06 -9.15
CA ALA A 11 -2.64 -5.01 -8.46
C ALA A 11 -1.74 -4.04 -7.70
N LEU A 12 -0.71 -4.54 -7.00
CA LEU A 12 0.26 -3.70 -6.28
C LEU A 12 1.06 -2.81 -7.24
N VAL A 13 1.56 -3.37 -8.35
CA VAL A 13 2.31 -2.61 -9.35
C VAL A 13 1.44 -1.50 -9.96
N GLU A 14 0.20 -1.81 -10.33
CA GLU A 14 -0.73 -0.82 -10.87
C GLU A 14 -1.12 0.25 -9.84
N ALA A 15 -1.36 -0.12 -8.58
CA ALA A 15 -1.61 0.85 -7.51
C ALA A 15 -0.41 1.79 -7.28
N LEU A 16 0.82 1.27 -7.28
CA LEU A 16 2.04 2.09 -7.17
C LEU A 16 2.16 3.09 -8.33
N ARG A 17 1.78 2.71 -9.55
CA ARG A 17 1.82 3.59 -10.74
C ARG A 17 0.90 4.79 -10.61
N GLN A 18 -0.21 4.66 -9.88
CA GLN A 18 -1.17 5.75 -9.65
C GLN A 18 -0.70 6.78 -8.61
N LEU A 19 0.30 6.46 -7.79
CA LEU A 19 0.80 7.39 -6.79
C LEU A 19 1.61 8.54 -7.42
N PRO A 20 1.61 9.75 -6.81
CA PRO A 20 2.58 10.78 -7.13
C PRO A 20 4.00 10.25 -7.06
N GLU A 21 4.85 10.61 -8.03
CA GLU A 21 6.19 10.03 -8.21
C GLU A 21 7.02 10.05 -6.92
N ALA A 22 7.01 11.18 -6.20
CA ALA A 22 7.76 11.33 -4.96
C ALA A 22 7.31 10.36 -3.85
N GLN A 23 6.03 9.98 -3.81
CA GLN A 23 5.51 9.00 -2.85
C GLN A 23 5.87 7.58 -3.29
N ARG A 24 5.63 7.24 -4.57
CA ARG A 24 6.03 5.96 -5.16
C ARG A 24 7.51 5.68 -4.93
N ARG A 25 8.38 6.64 -5.27
CA ARG A 25 9.83 6.49 -5.16
C ARG A 25 10.28 6.27 -3.71
N ALA A 26 9.69 6.98 -2.75
CA ALA A 26 9.98 6.76 -1.33
C ALA A 26 9.58 5.35 -0.89
N LEU A 27 8.40 4.86 -1.29
CA LEU A 27 7.92 3.52 -0.95
C LEU A 27 8.79 2.41 -1.56
N VAL A 28 9.10 2.52 -2.86
CA VAL A 28 9.93 1.53 -3.57
C VAL A 28 11.33 1.45 -2.95
N LEU A 29 11.99 2.60 -2.74
CA LEU A 29 13.32 2.61 -2.15
C LEU A 29 13.32 2.07 -0.71
N HIS A 30 12.30 2.38 0.08
CA HIS A 30 12.24 1.94 1.48
C HIS A 30 11.83 0.48 1.65
N HIS A 31 10.81 0.00 0.92
CA HIS A 31 10.20 -1.32 1.15
C HIS A 31 10.63 -2.39 0.17
N ILE A 32 11.10 -2.03 -1.02
CA ILE A 32 11.54 -2.99 -2.06
C ILE A 32 13.07 -3.06 -2.11
N ALA A 33 13.73 -1.90 -1.99
CA ALA A 33 15.19 -1.84 -1.92
C ALA A 33 15.74 -1.84 -0.47
N ASP A 34 14.87 -2.00 0.53
CA ASP A 34 15.21 -2.08 1.96
C ASP A 34 16.11 -0.94 2.49
N LEU A 35 16.04 0.24 1.88
CA LEU A 35 16.81 1.39 2.34
C LEU A 35 16.17 1.99 3.59
N SER A 36 17.00 2.39 4.56
CA SER A 36 16.52 3.15 5.72
C SER A 36 15.99 4.52 5.31
N VAL A 37 15.15 5.15 6.13
CA VAL A 37 14.64 6.51 5.88
C VAL A 37 15.78 7.51 5.64
N HIS A 38 16.87 7.36 6.40
CA HIS A 38 18.09 8.15 6.23
C HIS A 38 18.74 7.95 4.86
N ALA A 39 18.93 6.69 4.44
CA ALA A 39 19.50 6.37 3.14
C ALA A 39 18.62 6.86 1.98
N VAL A 40 17.30 6.72 2.09
CA VAL A 40 16.36 7.27 1.10
C VAL A 40 16.49 8.79 1.06
N ALA A 41 16.52 9.49 2.20
CA ALA A 41 16.67 10.94 2.25
C ALA A 41 17.94 11.43 1.55
N ALA A 42 19.07 10.74 1.78
CA ALA A 42 20.33 11.00 1.11
C ALA A 42 20.25 10.76 -0.42
N GLU A 43 19.65 9.64 -0.84
CA GLU A 43 19.50 9.24 -2.25
C GLU A 43 18.68 10.24 -3.08
N VAL A 44 17.55 10.74 -2.54
CA VAL A 44 16.68 11.71 -3.24
C VAL A 44 16.98 13.18 -2.91
N GLY A 45 17.91 13.47 -2.01
CA GLY A 45 18.33 14.84 -1.68
C GLY A 45 17.26 15.67 -0.97
N VAL A 46 16.49 15.08 -0.05
CA VAL A 46 15.44 15.79 0.73
C VAL A 46 15.52 15.45 2.23
N PRO A 47 14.98 16.27 3.14
CA PRO A 47 15.00 15.96 4.57
C PRO A 47 14.27 14.67 4.94
N GLU A 48 14.73 13.97 5.98
CA GLU A 48 14.08 12.74 6.47
C GLU A 48 12.61 12.95 6.84
N GLY A 49 12.25 14.11 7.40
CA GLY A 49 10.85 14.46 7.69
C GLY A 49 9.97 14.44 6.44
N THR A 50 10.50 14.88 5.30
CA THR A 50 9.83 14.82 4.00
C THR A 50 9.64 13.38 3.53
N ILE A 51 10.64 12.52 3.71
CA ILE A 51 10.53 11.08 3.38
C ILE A 51 9.47 10.42 4.26
N LYS A 52 9.47 10.64 5.58
CA LYS A 52 8.46 10.11 6.49
C LYS A 52 7.05 10.54 6.08
N ALA A 53 6.88 11.81 5.70
CA ALA A 53 5.59 12.33 5.23
C ALA A 53 5.16 11.70 3.88
N ARG A 54 6.08 11.49 2.95
CA ARG A 54 5.83 10.80 1.67
C ARG A 54 5.44 9.34 1.88
N LEU A 55 6.17 8.62 2.74
CA LEU A 55 5.88 7.24 3.11
C LEU A 55 4.51 7.09 3.77
N SER A 56 4.18 7.97 4.72
CA SER A 56 2.87 7.98 5.38
C SER A 56 1.73 8.16 4.35
N ARG A 57 1.78 9.23 3.56
CA ARG A 57 0.76 9.51 2.54
C ARG A 57 0.67 8.43 1.47
N GLY A 58 1.82 7.92 1.02
CA GLY A 58 1.87 6.85 0.02
C GLY A 58 1.21 5.57 0.52
N ARG A 59 1.45 5.15 1.77
CA ARG A 59 0.76 3.99 2.36
C ARG A 59 -0.74 4.21 2.49
N THR A 60 -1.17 5.39 2.93
CA THR A 60 -2.61 5.72 2.99
C THR A 60 -3.26 5.64 1.61
N ALA A 61 -2.58 6.17 0.57
CA ALA A 61 -3.09 6.10 -0.80
C ALA A 61 -3.13 4.66 -1.33
N LEU A 62 -2.09 3.85 -1.08
CA LEU A 62 -2.09 2.43 -1.45
C LEU A 62 -3.23 1.66 -0.79
N ALA A 63 -3.49 1.92 0.50
CA ALA A 63 -4.59 1.27 1.21
C ALA A 63 -5.95 1.54 0.54
N VAL A 64 -6.16 2.77 0.04
CA VAL A 64 -7.39 3.11 -0.70
C VAL A 64 -7.42 2.44 -2.08
N LEU A 65 -6.31 2.43 -2.81
CA LEU A 65 -6.22 1.86 -4.16
C LEU A 65 -6.32 0.33 -4.19
N LEU A 66 -5.90 -0.33 -3.11
CA LEU A 66 -5.92 -1.79 -2.97
C LEU A 66 -7.12 -2.29 -2.14
N ALA A 67 -7.97 -1.40 -1.63
CA ALA A 67 -9.19 -1.80 -0.97
C ALA A 67 -10.11 -2.51 -1.96
N ASP A 68 -10.45 -3.77 -1.67
CA ASP A 68 -11.48 -4.49 -2.42
C ASP A 68 -12.86 -3.93 -2.04
N PRO A 69 -13.68 -3.47 -3.00
CA PRO A 69 -15.04 -3.01 -2.71
C PRO A 69 -15.93 -4.07 -2.04
N ASP A 70 -15.57 -5.36 -2.12
CA ASP A 70 -16.26 -6.47 -1.45
C ASP A 70 -15.70 -6.83 -0.07
N ASP A 71 -14.56 -6.24 0.36
CA ASP A 71 -14.02 -6.37 1.73
C ASP A 71 -14.72 -5.41 2.72
N ARG A 72 -16.03 -5.21 2.50
CA ARG A 72 -16.91 -4.69 3.55
C ARG A 72 -17.10 -5.82 4.57
N PRO A 73 -16.96 -5.56 5.88
CA PRO A 73 -17.18 -6.59 6.89
C PRO A 73 -18.60 -7.15 6.71
N ARG A 74 -18.69 -8.39 6.22
CA ARG A 74 -19.93 -9.18 6.22
C ARG A 74 -20.17 -9.61 7.68
N GLY A 75 -20.66 -8.70 8.51
CA GLY A 75 -21.01 -8.98 9.90
C GLY A 75 -22.12 -8.04 10.36
N GLY A 76 -23.30 -8.50 10.79
CA GLY A 76 -23.78 -9.87 10.89
C GLY A 76 -25.30 -9.88 11.03
N LEU A 77 -25.97 -10.66 10.19
CA LEU A 77 -27.30 -11.17 10.48
C LEU A 77 -27.09 -12.55 11.10
N GLN A 78 -26.93 -12.60 12.42
CA GLN A 78 -27.17 -13.85 13.13
C GLN A 78 -28.68 -13.92 13.36
N GLU A 79 -29.31 -14.73 12.54
CA GLU A 79 -30.67 -15.21 12.66
C GLU A 79 -30.88 -15.78 14.07
N GLY A 80 -31.95 -15.31 14.71
CA GLY A 80 -32.30 -15.71 16.06
C GLY A 80 -33.76 -15.37 16.37
N ALA A 81 -34.69 -15.99 15.64
CA ALA A 81 -35.99 -16.45 16.14
C ALA A 81 -36.82 -17.00 14.97
N SER A 82 -36.57 -18.25 14.60
CA SER A 82 -37.60 -19.10 14.02
C SER A 82 -38.35 -19.80 15.15
N HIS A 83 -39.67 -19.81 15.04
CA HIS A 83 -40.62 -20.77 15.60
C HIS A 83 -40.54 -21.16 17.09
N ALA A 84 -41.48 -20.62 17.86
CA ALA A 84 -42.58 -21.40 18.45
C ALA A 84 -43.78 -20.48 18.71
#